data_AF-A0A0B0H6C9-F1
#
_entry.id   AF-A0A0B0H6C9-F1
#
_cell.length_a   1.000
_cell.length_b   1.000
_cell.length_c   1.000
_cell.angle_alpha   90.00
_cell.angle_beta   90.00
_cell.angle_gamma   90.00
#
_symmetry.space_group_name_H-M   'P 1'
#
loop_
_entity.id
_entity.type
_entity.pdbx_description
1 polymer ?
#
loop_
_entity_poly.entity_id
_entity_poly.type
_entity_poly.pdbx_seq_one_letter_code
_entity_poly.pdbx_strand_id
1 'polypeptide(L)'
;METEVYVYVDIAGTPHLVGRLWARVRKGRESATFEYDSGWLEYADRFSLEPALTLGPGPFHTPSGKPLFGTIGDSAPDRWGRVLMRRAERRRAERAGETPRTLMEIDYLLMVDDETRQGALRFARQEGGPFLAEHEAARIPPLIDLPQLLSAAEHVVGDTDSDEDLRLLLAPGSSLGGARPKASVRDRDGHLAIAKFPHMDDEINTVLWEAVALRLAAKAGIPVPDWRIEHVLNKPVLLLRRFDRVQGQRIPFLSAMSMLGASDNESRSYLEFVDSLRRYGANPKQDMHELWRRIVFLNGEFIG
;
A
#
# COMPACT_ATOMS: atom_id res chain seq x y z
N MET A 1 -22.73 -9.58 7.16
CA MET A 1 -22.18 -8.36 7.81
C MET A 1 -22.12 -7.26 6.78
N GLU A 2 -22.49 -6.04 7.14
CA GLU A 2 -22.33 -4.85 6.30
C GLU A 2 -21.50 -3.84 7.09
N THR A 3 -20.56 -3.19 6.41
CA THR A 3 -19.65 -2.22 7.00
C THR A 3 -19.62 -0.99 6.12
N GLU A 4 -20.09 0.13 6.67
CA GLU A 4 -20.02 1.44 6.04
C GLU A 4 -18.69 2.12 6.38
N VAL A 5 -18.10 2.74 5.37
CA VAL A 5 -16.84 3.48 5.46
C VAL A 5 -16.94 4.74 4.61
N TYR A 6 -16.49 5.86 5.16
CA TYR A 6 -16.36 7.12 4.44
C TYR A 6 -14.97 7.17 3.80
N VAL A 7 -14.93 7.39 2.49
CA VAL A 7 -13.71 7.40 1.69
C VAL A 7 -13.34 8.84 1.39
N TYR A 8 -12.12 9.23 1.76
CA TYR A 8 -11.57 10.55 1.51
C TYR A 8 -10.36 10.45 0.60
N VAL A 9 -10.10 11.50 -0.16
CA VAL A 9 -8.80 11.74 -0.83
C VAL A 9 -8.18 12.97 -0.19
N ASP A 10 -6.92 12.84 0.20
CA ASP A 10 -6.11 13.98 0.63
C ASP A 10 -5.51 14.69 -0.59
N ILE A 11 -5.86 15.96 -0.77
CA ILE A 11 -5.34 16.81 -1.84
C ILE A 11 -4.63 17.98 -1.19
N ALA A 12 -3.32 18.07 -1.39
CA ALA A 12 -2.49 19.13 -0.84
C ALA A 12 -2.65 19.33 0.69
N GLY A 13 -2.83 18.23 1.44
CA GLY A 13 -3.01 18.26 2.90
C GLY A 13 -4.45 18.48 3.36
N THR A 14 -5.42 18.61 2.44
CA THR A 14 -6.84 18.77 2.75
C THR A 14 -7.59 17.48 2.42
N PRO A 15 -8.23 16.82 3.39
CA PRO A 15 -9.07 15.66 3.11
C PRO A 15 -10.42 16.07 2.54
N HIS A 16 -10.76 15.54 1.36
CA HIS A 16 -12.07 15.72 0.72
C HIS A 16 -12.86 14.42 0.80
N LEU A 17 -14.12 14.48 1.25
CA LEU A 17 -15.01 13.34 1.21
C LEU A 17 -15.31 13.02 -0.26
N VAL A 18 -14.89 11.86 -0.73
CA VAL A 18 -15.09 11.42 -2.10
C VAL A 18 -16.35 10.59 -2.24
N GLY A 19 -16.68 9.82 -1.22
CA GLY A 19 -17.86 8.98 -1.26
C GLY A 19 -17.97 8.01 -0.10
N ARG A 20 -18.92 7.10 -0.21
CA ARG A 20 -19.24 6.08 0.79
C ARG A 20 -19.04 4.70 0.20
N LEU A 21 -18.42 3.82 0.99
CA LEU A 21 -18.16 2.43 0.66
C LEU A 21 -18.96 1.55 1.63
N TRP A 22 -19.77 0.65 1.08
CA TRP A 22 -20.44 -0.41 1.85
C TRP A 22 -19.84 -1.76 1.47
N ALA A 23 -19.02 -2.31 2.37
CA ALA A 23 -18.50 -3.67 2.24
C ALA A 23 -19.50 -4.66 2.82
N ARG A 24 -19.73 -5.76 2.09
CA ARG A 24 -20.72 -6.78 2.43
C ARG A 24 -20.08 -8.15 2.42
N VAL A 25 -20.37 -8.93 3.46
CA VAL A 25 -20.00 -10.35 3.54
C VAL A 25 -21.28 -11.18 3.61
N ARG A 26 -21.53 -12.00 2.58
CA ARG A 26 -22.69 -12.91 2.49
C ARG A 26 -22.22 -14.31 2.09
N LYS A 27 -22.54 -15.32 2.91
CA LYS A 27 -22.16 -16.73 2.69
C LYS A 27 -20.66 -16.91 2.35
N GLY A 28 -19.79 -16.17 3.05
CA GLY A 28 -18.34 -16.19 2.83
C GLY A 28 -17.86 -15.50 1.55
N ARG A 29 -18.74 -14.85 0.77
CA ARG A 29 -18.38 -14.02 -0.38
C ARG A 29 -18.40 -12.56 0.02
N GLU A 30 -17.32 -11.87 -0.31
CA GLU A 30 -17.14 -10.45 -0.09
C GLU A 30 -17.47 -9.67 -1.37
N SER A 31 -18.11 -8.52 -1.21
CA SER A 31 -18.32 -7.54 -2.27
C SER A 31 -18.41 -6.14 -1.68
N ALA A 32 -18.26 -5.12 -2.53
CA ALA A 32 -18.44 -3.75 -2.11
C ALA A 32 -19.34 -2.96 -3.05
N THR A 33 -19.99 -1.94 -2.49
CA THR A 33 -20.71 -0.90 -3.22
C THR A 33 -20.08 0.43 -2.89
N PHE A 34 -19.82 1.26 -3.88
CA PHE A 34 -19.28 2.60 -3.70
C PHE A 34 -20.21 3.62 -4.34
N GLU A 35 -20.44 4.75 -3.69
CA GLU A 35 -21.19 5.87 -4.24
C GLU A 35 -20.44 7.16 -3.99
N TYR A 36 -20.32 7.99 -5.03
CA TYR A 36 -19.69 9.30 -4.93
C TYR A 36 -20.53 10.25 -4.07
N ASP A 37 -19.85 11.04 -3.26
CA ASP A 37 -20.47 12.15 -2.53
C ASP A 37 -20.85 13.27 -3.52
N SER A 38 -22.00 13.90 -3.31
CA SER A 38 -22.45 15.02 -4.15
C SER A 38 -21.45 16.18 -4.15
N GLY A 39 -20.82 16.46 -3.00
CA GLY A 39 -19.80 17.50 -2.90
C GLY A 39 -18.56 17.18 -3.72
N TRP A 40 -18.17 15.91 -3.83
CA TRP A 40 -17.09 15.50 -4.74
C TRP A 40 -17.46 15.66 -6.21
N LEU A 41 -18.70 15.34 -6.58
CA LEU A 41 -19.19 15.51 -7.95
C LEU A 41 -19.27 17.00 -8.36
N GLU A 42 -19.40 17.91 -7.40
CA GLU A 42 -19.37 19.36 -7.62
C GLU A 42 -17.97 19.96 -7.51
N TYR A 43 -17.03 19.28 -6.87
CA TYR A 43 -15.66 19.76 -6.66
C TYR A 43 -14.94 20.01 -7.99
N ALA A 44 -14.23 21.14 -8.10
CA ALA A 44 -13.61 21.59 -9.34
C ALA A 44 -12.50 20.65 -9.82
N ASP A 45 -11.66 20.19 -8.89
CA ASP A 45 -10.52 19.31 -9.19
C ASP A 45 -10.85 17.83 -8.98
N ARG A 46 -12.13 17.47 -9.14
CA ARG A 46 -12.60 16.08 -9.00
C ARG A 46 -12.04 15.18 -10.08
N PHE A 47 -11.88 13.90 -9.74
CA PHE A 47 -11.45 12.85 -10.67
C PHE A 47 -12.06 11.50 -10.29
N SER A 48 -12.15 10.60 -11.28
CA SER A 48 -12.53 9.20 -11.07
C SER A 48 -11.42 8.49 -10.28
N LEU A 49 -11.78 7.69 -9.27
CA LEU A 49 -10.78 6.99 -8.43
C LEU A 49 -10.06 5.88 -9.22
N GLU A 50 -10.78 5.21 -10.11
CA GLU A 50 -10.29 4.27 -11.11
C GLU A 50 -11.16 4.36 -12.37
N PRO A 51 -10.71 3.80 -13.51
CA PRO A 51 -11.51 3.77 -14.74
C PRO A 51 -12.91 3.16 -14.59
N ALA A 52 -13.10 2.22 -13.66
CA ALA A 52 -14.40 1.60 -13.41
C ALA A 52 -15.36 2.48 -12.59
N LEU A 53 -14.85 3.50 -11.90
CA LEU A 53 -15.60 4.43 -11.07
C LEU A 53 -15.72 5.78 -11.80
N THR A 54 -16.34 5.78 -12.99
CA THR A 54 -16.57 7.00 -13.76
C THR A 54 -17.40 7.98 -12.94
N LEU A 55 -16.97 9.25 -12.87
CA LEU A 55 -17.71 10.30 -12.16
C LEU A 55 -19.18 10.35 -12.60
N GLY A 56 -20.07 10.19 -11.63
CA GLY A 56 -21.50 10.23 -11.84
C GLY A 56 -22.26 9.84 -10.57
N PRO A 57 -23.57 10.15 -10.51
CA PRO A 57 -24.40 9.76 -9.40
C PRO A 57 -24.70 8.25 -9.43
N GLY A 58 -25.04 7.72 -8.26
CA GLY A 58 -25.51 6.35 -8.10
C GLY A 58 -24.41 5.34 -7.73
N PRO A 59 -24.83 4.12 -7.39
CA PRO A 59 -23.93 3.12 -6.83
C PRO A 59 -23.14 2.38 -7.91
N PHE A 60 -21.86 2.19 -7.65
CA PHE A 60 -20.98 1.25 -8.33
C PHE A 60 -20.91 -0.04 -7.51
N HIS A 61 -20.83 -1.18 -8.17
CA HIS A 61 -20.68 -2.48 -7.52
C HIS A 61 -19.41 -3.17 -7.99
N THR A 62 -18.72 -3.85 -7.07
CA THR A 62 -17.54 -4.62 -7.47
C THR A 62 -17.93 -5.75 -8.43
N PRO A 63 -17.08 -6.06 -9.43
CA PRO A 63 -17.27 -7.24 -10.26
C PRO A 63 -17.33 -8.53 -9.42
N SER A 64 -17.99 -9.56 -9.96
CA SER A 64 -18.09 -10.86 -9.29
C SER A 64 -16.70 -11.41 -8.93
N GLY A 65 -16.51 -11.75 -7.66
CA GLY A 65 -15.24 -12.28 -7.15
C GLY A 65 -14.23 -11.23 -6.69
N LYS A 66 -14.51 -9.93 -6.85
CA LYS A 66 -13.69 -8.85 -6.29
C LYS A 66 -14.29 -8.31 -4.99
N PRO A 67 -13.56 -8.40 -3.85
CA PRO A 67 -14.05 -7.93 -2.57
C PRO A 67 -14.11 -6.39 -2.49
N LEU A 68 -13.17 -5.71 -3.16
CA LEU A 68 -13.02 -4.25 -3.19
C LEU A 68 -12.77 -3.74 -4.62
N PHE A 69 -12.96 -2.44 -4.80
CA PHE A 69 -12.54 -1.67 -5.97
C PHE A 69 -11.02 -1.55 -6.02
N GLY A 70 -10.42 -1.41 -7.21
CA GLY A 70 -8.97 -1.47 -7.41
C GLY A 70 -8.22 -0.42 -6.61
N THR A 71 -8.57 0.86 -6.78
CA THR A 71 -7.95 1.98 -6.03
C THR A 71 -8.05 1.82 -4.51
N ILE A 72 -9.17 1.30 -4.03
CA ILE A 72 -9.39 1.08 -2.59
C ILE A 72 -8.52 -0.10 -2.12
N GLY A 73 -8.46 -1.17 -2.91
CA GLY A 73 -7.60 -2.33 -2.68
C GLY A 73 -6.11 -2.02 -2.73
N ASP A 74 -5.67 -1.06 -3.55
CA ASP A 74 -4.27 -0.59 -3.58
C ASP A 74 -3.82 0.01 -2.25
N SER A 75 -4.78 0.43 -1.40
CA SER A 75 -4.52 0.94 -0.05
C SER A 75 -4.61 -0.13 1.04
N ALA A 76 -4.89 -1.38 0.67
CA ALA A 76 -4.97 -2.54 1.57
C ALA A 76 -3.57 -3.12 1.84
N PRO A 77 -3.39 -3.85 2.95
CA PRO A 77 -2.10 -4.43 3.30
C PRO A 77 -1.69 -5.52 2.31
N ASP A 78 -0.39 -5.70 2.16
CA ASP A 78 0.21 -6.74 1.33
C ASP A 78 0.25 -8.09 2.06
N ARG A 79 0.96 -9.09 1.51
CA ARG A 79 1.08 -10.40 2.19
C ARG A 79 1.75 -10.28 3.56
N TRP A 80 2.80 -9.47 3.68
CA TRP A 80 3.55 -9.27 4.92
C TRP A 80 2.67 -8.60 5.98
N GLY A 81 2.02 -7.48 5.63
CA GLY A 81 1.09 -6.77 6.50
C GLY A 81 -0.08 -7.63 6.95
N ARG A 82 -0.63 -8.46 6.05
CA ARG A 82 -1.70 -9.40 6.41
C ARG A 82 -1.23 -10.49 7.37
N VAL A 83 0.02 -10.97 7.25
CA VAL A 83 0.61 -11.90 8.24
C VAL A 83 0.67 -11.24 9.61
N LEU A 84 1.20 -10.01 9.70
CA LEU A 84 1.28 -9.25 10.95
C LEU A 84 -0.11 -9.06 11.58
N MET A 85 -1.10 -8.64 10.79
CA MET A 85 -2.47 -8.43 11.28
C MET A 85 -3.14 -9.73 11.77
N ARG A 86 -2.97 -10.85 11.05
CA ARG A 86 -3.51 -12.14 11.51
C ARG A 86 -2.88 -12.62 12.80
N ARG A 87 -1.56 -12.44 12.95
CA ARG A 87 -0.85 -12.78 14.20
C ARG A 87 -1.30 -11.89 15.35
N ALA A 88 -1.42 -10.59 15.13
CA ALA A 88 -1.94 -9.65 16.11
C ALA A 88 -3.37 -10.01 16.58
N GLU A 89 -4.26 -10.35 15.66
CA GLU A 89 -5.62 -10.79 16.01
C GLU A 89 -5.62 -12.11 16.81
N ARG A 90 -4.75 -13.06 16.45
CA ARG A 90 -4.60 -14.32 17.20
C ARG A 90 -4.16 -14.04 18.64
N ARG A 91 -3.11 -13.24 18.83
CA ARG A 91 -2.61 -12.85 20.17
C ARG A 91 -3.68 -12.12 20.98
N ARG A 92 -4.41 -11.18 20.36
CA ARG A 92 -5.54 -10.49 21.00
C ARG A 92 -6.58 -11.49 21.50
N ALA A 93 -6.98 -12.44 20.66
CA ALA A 93 -7.99 -13.44 21.01
C ALA A 93 -7.51 -14.38 22.12
N GLU A 94 -6.25 -14.83 22.06
CA GLU A 94 -5.61 -15.62 23.12
C GLU A 94 -5.65 -14.89 24.47
N ARG A 95 -5.29 -13.60 24.52
CA ARG A 95 -5.35 -12.79 25.74
C ARG A 95 -6.78 -12.59 26.26
N ALA A 96 -7.75 -12.49 25.35
CA ALA A 96 -9.16 -12.34 25.69
C ALA A 96 -9.86 -13.68 26.04
N GLY A 97 -9.19 -14.83 25.84
CA GLY A 97 -9.83 -16.15 25.98
C GLY A 97 -10.89 -16.43 24.92
N GLU A 98 -10.76 -15.80 23.74
CA GLU A 98 -11.70 -15.87 22.63
C GLU A 98 -11.14 -16.64 21.44
N THR A 99 -12.01 -17.09 20.54
CA THR A 99 -11.58 -17.60 19.23
C THR A 99 -11.15 -16.43 18.33
N PRO A 100 -9.98 -16.49 17.66
CA PRO A 100 -9.56 -15.46 16.72
C PRO A 100 -10.59 -15.22 15.63
N ARG A 101 -10.91 -13.95 15.36
CA ARG A 101 -11.83 -13.61 14.28
C ARG A 101 -11.17 -13.87 12.92
N THR A 102 -11.94 -14.34 11.94
CA THR A 102 -11.48 -14.38 10.55
C THR A 102 -11.51 -12.97 9.98
N LEU A 103 -10.33 -12.41 9.68
CA LEU A 103 -10.19 -11.10 9.06
C LEU A 103 -10.58 -11.16 7.58
N MET A 104 -11.54 -10.31 7.22
CA MET A 104 -12.05 -10.13 5.86
C MET A 104 -11.28 -9.00 5.16
N GLU A 105 -11.47 -8.83 3.85
CA GLU A 105 -10.75 -7.82 3.06
C GLU A 105 -10.97 -6.40 3.59
N ILE A 106 -12.21 -6.09 3.99
CA ILE A 106 -12.53 -4.80 4.60
C ILE A 106 -11.81 -4.62 5.96
N ASP A 107 -11.63 -5.68 6.74
CA ASP A 107 -10.93 -5.57 8.02
C ASP A 107 -9.46 -5.22 7.78
N TYR A 108 -8.81 -5.92 6.83
CA TYR A 108 -7.45 -5.63 6.42
C TYR A 108 -7.28 -4.18 5.98
N LEU A 109 -8.16 -3.67 5.11
CA LEU A 109 -8.13 -2.28 4.66
C LEU A 109 -8.19 -1.30 5.85
N LEU A 110 -9.12 -1.52 6.78
CA LEU A 110 -9.42 -0.57 7.85
C LEU A 110 -8.47 -0.64 9.05
N MET A 111 -7.69 -1.72 9.19
CA MET A 111 -6.65 -1.84 10.22
C MET A 111 -5.32 -1.20 9.82
N VAL A 112 -5.13 -0.84 8.55
CA VAL A 112 -3.91 -0.14 8.10
C VAL A 112 -3.87 1.26 8.72
N ASP A 113 -2.74 1.56 9.35
CA ASP A 113 -2.43 2.88 9.91
C ASP A 113 -2.58 4.00 8.85
N ASP A 114 -3.37 5.04 9.15
CA ASP A 114 -3.67 6.10 8.19
C ASP A 114 -2.39 6.79 7.72
N GLU A 115 -1.48 7.16 8.63
CA GLU A 115 -0.26 7.90 8.30
C GLU A 115 0.60 7.15 7.28
N THR A 116 0.78 5.84 7.48
CA THR A 116 1.59 4.99 6.60
C THR A 116 0.83 4.39 5.43
N ARG A 117 -0.50 4.52 5.34
CA ARG A 117 -1.29 4.00 4.22
C ARG A 117 -0.73 4.41 2.87
N GLN A 118 -0.74 3.51 1.89
CA GLN A 118 -0.31 3.84 0.53
C GLN A 118 -1.28 4.80 -0.17
N GLY A 119 -0.73 5.76 -0.92
CA GLY A 119 -1.49 6.73 -1.70
C GLY A 119 -2.10 7.84 -0.84
N ALA A 120 -3.17 8.43 -1.38
CA ALA A 120 -3.87 9.56 -0.80
C ALA A 120 -5.26 9.23 -0.25
N LEU A 121 -5.71 7.98 -0.37
CA LEU A 121 -6.98 7.57 0.23
C LEU A 121 -6.86 7.53 1.74
N ARG A 122 -7.92 8.00 2.40
CA ARG A 122 -8.09 7.95 3.86
C ARG A 122 -9.49 7.43 4.15
N PHE A 123 -9.66 6.78 5.30
CA PHE A 123 -10.92 6.11 5.65
C PHE A 123 -11.38 6.51 7.04
N ALA A 124 -12.68 6.76 7.19
CA ALA A 124 -13.30 7.07 8.47
C ALA A 124 -14.57 6.23 8.70
N ARG A 125 -14.93 6.01 9.96
CA ARG A 125 -16.18 5.33 10.35
C ARG A 125 -17.39 6.27 10.36
N GLN A 126 -17.12 7.56 10.43
CA GLN A 126 -18.12 8.62 10.48
C GLN A 126 -17.66 9.77 9.59
N GLU A 127 -18.60 10.44 8.96
CA GLU A 127 -18.35 11.68 8.24
C GLU A 127 -17.71 12.74 9.15
N GLY A 128 -16.60 13.35 8.73
CA GLY A 128 -15.83 14.29 9.54
C GLY A 128 -15.17 13.71 10.79
N GLY A 129 -15.23 12.38 11.01
CA GLY A 129 -14.61 11.70 12.14
C GLY A 129 -13.10 11.53 11.98
N PRO A 130 -12.41 11.03 13.01
CA PRO A 130 -10.98 10.72 12.93
C PRO A 130 -10.74 9.63 11.87
N PHE A 131 -9.56 9.70 11.25
CA PHE A 131 -9.16 8.68 10.29
C PHE A 131 -8.75 7.40 11.01
N LEU A 132 -8.99 6.28 10.33
CA LEU A 132 -8.83 4.97 10.92
C LEU A 132 -7.38 4.64 11.25
N ALA A 133 -7.20 3.94 12.36
CA ALA A 133 -5.91 3.50 12.88
C ALA A 133 -4.92 4.63 13.22
N GLU A 134 -5.42 5.84 13.48
CA GLU A 134 -4.69 6.93 14.13
C GLU A 134 -4.41 6.54 15.60
N HIS A 135 -3.28 5.86 15.86
CA HIS A 135 -2.87 5.49 17.21
C HIS A 135 -1.89 6.53 17.76
N GLU A 136 -2.28 7.29 18.80
CA GLU A 136 -1.39 8.23 19.51
C GLU A 136 -0.07 7.58 19.99
N ALA A 137 -0.09 6.26 20.22
CA ALA A 137 1.05 5.47 20.70
C ALA A 137 1.93 4.86 19.59
N ALA A 138 1.48 4.83 18.32
CA ALA A 138 2.23 4.23 17.22
C ALA A 138 2.89 5.32 16.38
N ARG A 139 3.88 6.01 16.97
CA ARG A 139 4.77 6.86 16.16
C ARG A 139 5.48 5.99 15.13
N ILE A 140 5.47 6.41 13.88
CA ILE A 140 6.28 5.77 12.85
C ILE A 140 7.73 5.77 13.33
N PRO A 141 8.36 4.59 13.48
CA PRO A 141 9.63 4.51 14.17
C PRO A 141 10.70 5.37 13.48
N PRO A 142 11.48 6.15 14.23
CA PRO A 142 12.67 6.80 13.69
C PRO A 142 13.70 5.76 13.25
N LEU A 143 14.63 6.17 12.38
CA LEU A 143 15.71 5.27 11.91
C LEU A 143 16.59 4.65 12.99
N ILE A 144 16.66 5.26 14.18
CA ILE A 144 17.44 4.69 15.30
C ILE A 144 16.85 3.34 15.78
N ASP A 145 15.58 3.07 15.46
CA ASP A 145 14.89 1.83 15.82
C ASP A 145 15.04 0.72 14.76
N LEU A 146 15.83 0.95 13.70
CA LEU A 146 16.09 -0.06 12.67
C LEU A 146 16.64 -1.40 13.22
N PRO A 147 17.55 -1.44 14.21
CA PRO A 147 17.99 -2.70 14.80
C PRO A 147 16.84 -3.51 15.39
N GLN A 148 15.96 -2.85 16.14
CA GLN A 148 14.80 -3.48 16.78
C GLN A 148 13.80 -3.95 15.73
N LEU A 149 13.53 -3.15 14.70
CA LEU A 149 12.64 -3.53 13.60
C LEU A 149 13.18 -4.74 12.82
N LEU A 150 14.48 -4.77 12.56
CA LEU A 150 15.13 -5.90 11.89
C LEU A 150 15.01 -7.18 12.73
N SER A 151 15.34 -7.12 14.02
CA SER A 151 15.21 -8.28 14.92
C SER A 151 13.76 -8.75 15.02
N ALA A 152 12.80 -7.84 15.18
CA ALA A 152 11.39 -8.18 15.22
C ALA A 152 10.92 -8.85 13.91
N ALA A 153 11.37 -8.33 12.76
CA ALA A 153 11.04 -8.92 11.47
C ALA A 153 11.59 -10.34 11.33
N GLU A 154 12.81 -10.58 11.81
CA GLU A 154 13.43 -11.90 11.82
C GLU A 154 12.69 -12.87 12.75
N HIS A 155 12.26 -12.43 13.93
CA HIS A 155 11.44 -13.26 14.83
C HIS A 155 10.09 -13.62 14.20
N VAL A 156 9.43 -12.68 13.50
CA VAL A 156 8.18 -12.96 12.79
C VAL A 156 8.40 -13.98 11.67
N VAL A 157 9.45 -13.81 10.86
CA VAL A 157 9.76 -14.79 9.80
C VAL A 157 10.10 -16.16 10.39
N GLY A 158 10.81 -16.20 11.52
CA GLY A 158 11.21 -17.43 12.21
C GLY A 158 10.15 -18.05 13.12
N ASP A 159 8.92 -17.53 13.15
CA ASP A 159 7.84 -17.97 14.05
C ASP A 159 8.20 -17.94 15.55
N THR A 160 9.08 -17.02 15.96
CA THR A 160 9.52 -16.81 17.35
C THR A 160 9.13 -15.44 17.90
N ASP A 161 8.21 -14.73 17.25
CA ASP A 161 7.79 -13.38 17.60
C ASP A 161 7.10 -13.25 18.95
N SER A 162 7.48 -12.20 19.67
CA SER A 162 6.83 -11.75 20.88
C SER A 162 5.67 -10.77 20.60
N ASP A 163 4.86 -10.51 21.62
CA ASP A 163 3.84 -9.47 21.56
C ASP A 163 4.44 -8.08 21.28
N GLU A 164 5.66 -7.83 21.73
CA GLU A 164 6.37 -6.58 21.51
C GLU A 164 6.86 -6.46 20.07
N ASP A 165 7.36 -7.55 19.46
CA ASP A 165 7.76 -7.58 18.05
C ASP A 165 6.56 -7.25 17.14
N LEU A 166 5.40 -7.85 17.42
CA LEU A 166 4.17 -7.54 16.69
C LEU A 166 3.72 -6.10 16.91
N ARG A 167 3.80 -5.57 18.13
CA ARG A 167 3.46 -4.18 18.43
C ARG A 167 4.37 -3.21 17.66
N LEU A 168 5.66 -3.53 17.57
CA LEU A 168 6.65 -2.73 16.85
C LEU A 168 6.41 -2.74 15.33
N LEU A 169 5.96 -3.87 14.78
CA LEU A 169 5.80 -4.03 13.34
C LEU A 169 4.40 -3.73 12.80
N LEU A 170 3.34 -3.81 13.61
CA LEU A 170 1.96 -3.78 13.11
C LEU A 170 1.62 -2.46 12.39
N ALA A 171 1.90 -1.31 13.02
CA ALA A 171 1.68 -0.01 12.39
C ALA A 171 2.61 0.23 11.19
N PRO A 172 3.95 0.14 11.32
CA PRO A 172 4.84 0.47 10.21
C PRO A 172 4.88 -0.58 9.10
N GLY A 173 4.67 -1.86 9.41
CA GLY A 173 4.82 -2.99 8.49
C GLY A 173 3.54 -3.39 7.75
N SER A 174 2.38 -2.84 8.11
CA SER A 174 1.11 -3.28 7.54
C SER A 174 0.67 -2.57 6.26
N SER A 175 1.23 -1.41 5.92
CA SER A 175 0.66 -0.52 4.90
C SER A 175 1.26 -0.60 3.49
N LEU A 176 2.27 -1.45 3.28
CA LEU A 176 3.19 -1.31 2.14
C LEU A 176 3.20 -2.56 1.23
N GLY A 177 2.97 -2.39 -0.08
CA GLY A 177 2.88 -3.47 -1.10
C GLY A 177 4.07 -4.46 -1.20
N GLY A 178 3.81 -5.78 -1.36
CA GLY A 178 4.79 -6.88 -1.56
C GLY A 178 4.56 -8.16 -0.70
N ALA A 179 5.62 -8.95 -0.48
CA ALA A 179 5.55 -10.16 0.37
C ALA A 179 6.75 -10.34 1.33
N ARG A 180 7.79 -9.52 1.17
CA ARG A 180 9.02 -9.57 1.98
C ARG A 180 8.90 -8.65 3.20
N PRO A 181 9.65 -8.92 4.28
CA PRO A 181 9.66 -8.09 5.48
C PRO A 181 10.06 -6.65 5.17
N LYS A 182 9.23 -5.72 5.64
CA LYS A 182 9.47 -4.28 5.51
C LYS A 182 8.76 -3.50 6.60
N ALA A 183 9.17 -2.25 6.79
CA ALA A 183 8.54 -1.32 7.71
C ALA A 183 8.61 0.11 7.16
N SER A 184 7.56 0.90 7.39
CA SER A 184 7.61 2.35 7.27
C SER A 184 8.45 2.92 8.41
N VAL A 185 9.38 3.80 8.08
CA VAL A 185 10.24 4.48 9.05
C VAL A 185 10.30 5.97 8.74
N ARG A 186 10.63 6.79 9.74
CA ARG A 186 10.88 8.21 9.54
C ARG A 186 12.38 8.48 9.46
N ASP A 187 12.79 9.06 8.34
CA ASP A 187 14.16 9.47 8.08
C ASP A 187 14.55 10.68 8.94
N ARG A 188 15.85 11.00 9.03
CA ARG A 188 16.41 12.07 9.88
C ARG A 188 15.88 13.47 9.52
N ASP A 189 15.46 13.65 8.29
CA ASP A 189 14.86 14.87 7.75
C ASP A 189 13.32 14.90 7.89
N GLY A 190 12.73 13.90 8.54
CA GLY A 190 11.30 13.79 8.79
C GLY A 190 10.49 13.11 7.69
N HIS A 191 11.09 12.75 6.54
CA HIS A 191 10.38 12.09 5.46
C HIS A 191 10.02 10.64 5.81
N LEU A 192 8.88 10.17 5.30
CA LEU A 192 8.53 8.76 5.35
C LEU A 192 9.33 7.97 4.33
N ALA A 193 9.94 6.89 4.80
CA ALA A 193 10.70 5.94 4.02
C ALA A 193 10.21 4.51 4.27
N ILE A 194 10.59 3.61 3.39
CA ILE A 194 10.36 2.17 3.49
C ILE A 194 11.72 1.53 3.77
N ALA A 195 11.84 0.84 4.90
CA ALA A 195 12.93 -0.04 5.21
C ALA A 195 12.59 -1.46 4.72
N LYS A 196 13.40 -1.98 3.80
CA LYS A 196 13.32 -3.37 3.33
C LYS A 196 14.41 -4.20 4.00
N PHE A 197 13.98 -5.25 4.68
CA PHE A 197 14.86 -6.14 5.43
C PHE A 197 15.19 -7.39 4.60
N PRO A 198 16.37 -7.98 4.81
CA PRO A 198 16.67 -9.28 4.22
C PRO A 198 15.73 -10.35 4.78
N HIS A 199 15.45 -11.37 3.99
CA HIS A 199 14.74 -12.55 4.46
C HIS A 199 15.75 -13.64 4.86
N MET A 200 15.45 -14.48 5.85
CA MET A 200 16.39 -15.55 6.25
C MET A 200 16.56 -16.62 5.15
N ASP A 201 15.50 -16.90 4.39
CA ASP A 201 15.51 -17.87 3.28
C ASP A 201 16.01 -17.27 1.95
N ASP A 202 16.66 -16.12 1.97
CA ASP A 202 17.22 -15.51 0.78
C ASP A 202 18.49 -16.28 0.32
N GLU A 203 18.40 -16.99 -0.81
CA GLU A 203 19.57 -17.63 -1.45
C GLU A 203 20.60 -16.62 -1.96
N ILE A 204 20.13 -15.42 -2.31
CA ILE A 204 20.94 -14.29 -2.76
C ILE A 204 20.59 -13.07 -1.92
N ASN A 205 21.51 -12.11 -1.80
CA ASN A 205 21.22 -10.88 -1.06
C ASN A 205 20.23 -9.98 -1.83
N THR A 206 18.94 -10.27 -1.70
CA THR A 206 17.85 -9.62 -2.43
C THR A 206 17.85 -8.11 -2.21
N VAL A 207 18.18 -7.66 -0.99
CA VAL A 207 18.27 -6.24 -0.64
C VAL A 207 19.36 -5.53 -1.47
N LEU A 208 20.55 -6.12 -1.56
CA LEU A 208 21.63 -5.56 -2.36
C LEU A 208 21.35 -5.64 -3.87
N TRP A 209 20.72 -6.73 -4.33
CA TRP A 209 20.30 -6.84 -5.74
C TRP A 209 19.25 -5.81 -6.12
N GLU A 210 18.31 -5.50 -5.23
CA GLU A 210 17.36 -4.42 -5.44
C GLU A 210 18.08 -3.06 -5.53
N ALA A 211 19.07 -2.81 -4.67
CA ALA A 211 19.89 -1.61 -4.73
C ALA A 211 20.70 -1.49 -6.04
N VAL A 212 21.23 -2.62 -6.54
CA VAL A 212 21.89 -2.67 -7.85
C VAL A 212 20.90 -2.34 -8.96
N ALA A 213 19.70 -2.93 -8.95
CA ALA A 213 18.65 -2.65 -9.93
C ALA A 213 18.25 -1.18 -9.92
N LEU A 214 18.06 -0.57 -8.74
CA LEU A 214 17.76 0.87 -8.61
C LEU A 214 18.89 1.74 -9.17
N ARG A 215 20.15 1.37 -8.89
CA ARG A 215 21.32 2.09 -9.43
C ARG A 215 21.39 2.01 -10.95
N LEU A 216 21.12 0.83 -11.52
CA LEU A 216 21.12 0.63 -12.97
C LEU A 216 19.94 1.35 -13.64
N ALA A 217 18.76 1.31 -13.03
CA ALA A 217 17.59 2.04 -13.51
C ALA A 217 17.84 3.56 -13.56
N ALA A 218 18.44 4.13 -12.50
CA ALA A 218 18.83 5.54 -12.47
C ALA A 218 19.83 5.89 -13.59
N LYS A 219 20.84 5.04 -13.81
CA LYS A 219 21.80 5.20 -14.91
C LYS A 219 21.15 5.09 -16.30
N ALA A 220 20.08 4.30 -16.42
CA ALA A 220 19.28 4.18 -17.63
C ALA A 220 18.27 5.34 -17.82
N GLY A 221 18.27 6.34 -16.93
CA GLY A 221 17.36 7.47 -16.99
C GLY A 221 15.91 7.15 -16.60
N ILE A 222 15.70 6.04 -15.88
CA ILE A 222 14.41 5.71 -15.26
C ILE A 222 14.33 6.42 -13.91
N PRO A 223 13.27 7.22 -13.65
CA PRO A 223 13.07 7.81 -12.34
C PRO A 223 12.93 6.73 -11.26
N VAL A 224 13.75 6.85 -10.22
CA VAL A 224 13.73 6.02 -9.03
C VAL A 224 13.57 6.92 -7.79
N PRO A 225 12.93 6.44 -6.72
CA PRO A 225 12.91 7.19 -5.46
C PRO A 225 14.34 7.34 -4.91
N ASP A 226 14.57 8.34 -4.06
CA ASP A 226 15.82 8.42 -3.31
C ASP A 226 15.98 7.18 -2.44
N TRP A 227 17.17 6.59 -2.46
CA TRP A 227 17.43 5.36 -1.72
C TRP A 227 18.87 5.31 -1.18
N ARG A 228 19.07 4.52 -0.14
CA ARG A 228 20.41 4.18 0.38
C ARG A 228 20.41 2.83 1.09
N ILE A 229 21.60 2.27 1.25
CA ILE A 229 21.81 1.08 2.08
C ILE A 229 22.38 1.52 3.43
N GLU A 230 21.72 1.09 4.50
CA GLU A 230 22.26 1.13 5.86
C GLU A 230 22.71 -0.27 6.26
N HIS A 231 23.79 -0.36 7.03
CA HIS A 231 24.22 -1.62 7.62
C HIS A 231 23.78 -1.65 9.08
N VAL A 232 22.84 -2.55 9.38
CA VAL A 232 22.22 -2.69 10.70
C VAL A 232 22.49 -4.11 11.17
N LEU A 233 23.14 -4.27 12.33
CA LEU A 233 23.55 -5.58 12.84
C LEU A 233 24.34 -6.41 11.79
N ASN A 234 25.23 -5.75 11.03
CA ASN A 234 25.99 -6.31 9.92
C ASN A 234 25.15 -6.86 8.74
N LYS A 235 23.87 -6.50 8.66
CA LYS A 235 22.96 -6.86 7.56
C LYS A 235 22.58 -5.61 6.76
N PRO A 236 22.51 -5.68 5.43
CA PRO A 236 22.10 -4.54 4.62
C PRO A 236 20.59 -4.35 4.72
N VAL A 237 20.17 -3.10 4.96
CA VAL A 237 18.78 -2.65 4.92
C VAL A 237 18.66 -1.59 3.84
N LEU A 238 17.74 -1.78 2.90
CA LEU A 238 17.47 -0.79 1.85
C LEU A 238 16.40 0.18 2.34
N LEU A 239 16.77 1.45 2.43
CA LEU A 239 15.86 2.55 2.71
C LEU A 239 15.47 3.20 1.39
N LEU A 240 14.17 3.30 1.12
CA LEU A 240 13.62 4.04 -0.02
C LEU A 240 12.69 5.15 0.46
N ARG A 241 12.86 6.37 -0.02
CA ARG A 241 11.86 7.42 0.19
C ARG A 241 10.56 7.07 -0.52
N ARG A 242 9.44 7.41 0.11
CA ARG A 242 8.12 7.18 -0.47
C ARG A 242 7.83 8.15 -1.59
N PHE A 243 7.52 7.63 -2.78
CA PHE A 243 7.16 8.45 -3.94
C PHE A 243 5.75 9.06 -3.81
N ASP A 244 4.90 8.46 -2.98
CA ASP A 244 3.52 8.90 -2.75
C ASP A 244 3.43 9.92 -1.60
N ARG A 245 4.57 10.55 -1.25
CA ARG A 245 4.72 11.55 -0.21
C ARG A 245 5.68 12.66 -0.67
N VAL A 246 5.25 13.91 -0.60
CA VAL A 246 6.11 15.08 -0.83
C VAL A 246 5.86 16.10 0.27
N GLN A 247 6.91 16.42 1.06
CA GLN A 247 6.83 17.37 2.16
C GLN A 247 5.66 17.12 3.14
N GLY A 248 5.37 15.85 3.41
CA GLY A 248 4.26 15.42 4.27
C GLY A 248 2.90 15.34 3.59
N GLN A 249 2.74 15.89 2.39
CA GLN A 249 1.52 15.77 1.59
C GLN A 249 1.44 14.41 0.91
N ARG A 250 0.23 13.86 0.78
CA ARG A 250 -0.02 12.62 0.06
C ARG A 250 -0.16 12.90 -1.43
N ILE A 251 0.34 11.99 -2.25
CA ILE A 251 0.15 12.04 -3.71
C ILE A 251 -0.81 10.91 -4.10
N PRO A 252 -1.97 11.24 -4.70
CA PRO A 252 -2.85 10.24 -5.29
C PRO A 252 -2.14 9.51 -6.43
N PHE A 253 -2.23 8.19 -6.45
CA PHE A 253 -1.81 7.38 -7.58
C PHE A 253 -2.73 6.17 -7.69
N LEU A 254 -2.67 5.50 -8.84
CA LEU A 254 -3.39 4.26 -9.12
C LEU A 254 -2.40 3.21 -9.60
N SER A 255 -2.46 1.97 -9.09
CA SER A 255 -1.58 0.91 -9.58
C SER A 255 -1.93 0.53 -11.02
N ALA A 256 -0.97 -0.03 -11.75
CA ALA A 256 -1.22 -0.54 -13.10
C ALA A 256 -2.30 -1.64 -13.11
N MET A 257 -2.33 -2.48 -12.07
CA MET A 257 -3.31 -3.53 -11.90
C MET A 257 -4.72 -2.95 -11.77
N SER A 258 -4.90 -1.95 -10.91
CA SER A 258 -6.19 -1.27 -10.72
C SER A 258 -6.62 -0.49 -11.95
N MET A 259 -5.69 0.20 -12.60
CA MET A 259 -5.95 0.92 -13.86
C MET A 259 -6.44 -0.02 -14.97
N LEU A 260 -5.91 -1.23 -15.03
CA LEU A 260 -6.32 -2.26 -15.99
C LEU A 260 -7.56 -3.05 -15.56
N GLY A 261 -8.06 -2.84 -14.33
CA GLY A 261 -9.09 -3.68 -13.74
C GLY A 261 -8.68 -5.16 -13.64
N ALA A 262 -7.37 -5.44 -13.57
CA ALA A 262 -6.82 -6.79 -13.50
C ALA A 262 -6.92 -7.36 -12.07
N SER A 263 -6.57 -8.63 -11.93
CA SER A 263 -6.49 -9.37 -10.66
C SER A 263 -5.08 -9.94 -10.48
N ASP A 264 -4.73 -10.32 -9.25
CA ASP A 264 -3.45 -10.97 -8.98
C ASP A 264 -3.25 -12.20 -9.88
N ASN A 265 -2.03 -12.34 -10.42
CA ASN A 265 -1.62 -13.39 -11.37
C ASN A 265 -2.37 -13.40 -12.71
N GLU A 266 -3.17 -12.38 -13.02
CA GLU A 266 -3.78 -12.22 -14.33
C GLU A 266 -2.76 -11.64 -15.32
N SER A 267 -2.55 -12.34 -16.45
CA SER A 267 -1.68 -11.85 -17.51
C SER A 267 -2.39 -10.76 -18.31
N ARG A 268 -1.70 -9.63 -18.52
CA ARG A 268 -2.16 -8.48 -19.30
C ARG A 268 -1.07 -8.03 -20.25
N SER A 269 -1.46 -7.50 -21.41
CA SER A 269 -0.48 -7.03 -22.39
C SER A 269 0.00 -5.61 -22.10
N TYR A 270 1.26 -5.30 -22.47
CA TYR A 270 1.76 -3.92 -22.43
C TYR A 270 0.96 -2.98 -23.34
N LEU A 271 0.32 -3.50 -24.40
CA LEU A 271 -0.55 -2.72 -25.28
C LEU A 271 -1.83 -2.27 -24.57
N GLU A 272 -2.43 -3.13 -23.74
CA GLU A 272 -3.56 -2.74 -22.87
C GLU A 272 -3.13 -1.65 -21.87
N PHE A 273 -1.91 -1.77 -21.32
CA PHE A 273 -1.40 -0.75 -20.41
C PHE A 273 -1.17 0.59 -21.12
N VAL A 274 -0.62 0.56 -22.34
CA VAL A 274 -0.48 1.75 -23.19
C VAL A 274 -1.84 2.40 -23.51
N ASP A 275 -2.86 1.62 -23.87
CA ASP A 275 -4.21 2.14 -24.12
C ASP A 275 -4.81 2.78 -22.86
N SER A 276 -4.58 2.17 -21.69
CA SER A 276 -5.02 2.72 -20.41
C SER A 276 -4.32 4.02 -20.05
N LEU A 277 -2.99 4.09 -20.21
CA LEU A 277 -2.21 5.33 -20.00
C LEU A 277 -2.63 6.45 -20.96
N ARG A 278 -3.01 6.13 -22.20
CA ARG A 278 -3.53 7.12 -23.17
C ARG A 278 -4.82 7.78 -22.70
N ARG A 279 -5.69 7.03 -22.02
CA ARG A 279 -7.00 7.51 -21.58
C ARG A 279 -6.97 8.13 -20.19
N TYR A 280 -6.18 7.57 -19.28
CA TYR A 280 -6.25 7.87 -17.86
C TYR A 280 -4.91 8.30 -17.23
N GLY A 281 -3.81 8.27 -17.98
CA GLY A 281 -2.50 8.71 -17.51
C GLY A 281 -2.48 10.21 -17.22
N ALA A 282 -1.76 10.62 -16.18
CA ALA A 282 -1.62 12.03 -15.81
C ALA A 282 -0.82 12.80 -16.86
N ASN A 283 0.17 12.16 -17.49
CA ASN A 283 0.90 12.70 -18.62
C ASN A 283 1.15 11.61 -19.67
N PRO A 284 0.14 11.27 -20.49
CA PRO A 284 0.14 10.05 -21.29
C PRO A 284 1.40 9.84 -22.14
N LYS A 285 1.93 10.91 -22.74
CA LYS A 285 3.14 10.83 -23.57
C LYS A 285 4.38 10.48 -22.73
N GLN A 286 4.56 11.14 -21.59
CA GLN A 286 5.69 10.87 -20.70
C GLN A 286 5.54 9.49 -20.04
N ASP A 287 4.34 9.16 -19.57
CA ASP A 287 4.04 7.88 -18.92
C ASP A 287 4.31 6.70 -19.87
N MET A 288 3.92 6.79 -21.14
CA MET A 288 4.23 5.77 -22.16
C MET A 288 5.73 5.66 -22.43
N HIS A 289 6.48 6.77 -22.46
CA HIS A 289 7.93 6.72 -22.63
C HIS A 289 8.61 6.04 -21.43
N GLU A 290 8.14 6.32 -20.20
CA GLU A 290 8.64 5.65 -19.00
C GLU A 290 8.32 4.16 -18.99
N LEU A 291 7.08 3.78 -19.34
CA LEU A 291 6.69 2.39 -19.48
C LEU A 291 7.62 1.66 -20.46
N TRP A 292 7.86 2.23 -21.63
CA TRP A 292 8.76 1.62 -22.63
C TRP A 292 10.19 1.44 -22.11
N ARG A 293 10.76 2.46 -21.45
CA ARG A 293 12.10 2.34 -20.84
C ARG A 293 12.15 1.22 -19.80
N ARG A 294 11.13 1.11 -18.96
CA ARG A 294 11.04 0.07 -17.93
C ARG A 294 10.89 -1.33 -18.56
N ILE A 295 10.13 -1.48 -19.63
CA ILE A 295 10.01 -2.74 -20.38
C ILE A 295 11.36 -3.18 -20.92
N VAL A 296 12.09 -2.27 -21.59
CA VAL A 296 13.42 -2.60 -22.16
C VAL A 296 14.43 -2.90 -21.06
N PHE A 297 14.37 -2.17 -19.93
CA PHE A 297 15.26 -2.41 -18.78
C PHE A 297 15.00 -3.75 -18.09
N LEU A 298 13.73 -4.15 -17.94
CA LEU A 298 13.33 -5.36 -17.21
C LEU A 298 13.34 -6.63 -18.07
N ASN A 299 12.97 -6.51 -19.34
CA ASN A 299 12.93 -7.64 -20.29
C ASN A 299 14.18 -7.72 -21.17
N GLY A 300 15.09 -6.75 -21.04
CA GLY A 300 16.45 -6.92 -21.51
C GLY A 300 17.08 -8.02 -20.67
N GLU A 301 17.05 -9.25 -21.17
CA GLU A 301 18.18 -10.15 -20.94
C GLU A 301 19.43 -9.28 -21.04
N PHE A 302 20.29 -9.32 -20.02
CA PHE A 302 21.61 -8.72 -20.07
C PHE A 302 22.37 -9.37 -21.23
N ILE A 303 22.13 -8.90 -22.45
CA ILE A 303 22.90 -9.19 -23.64
C ILE A 303 24.05 -8.21 -23.58
N GLY A 304 25.14 -8.67 -22.98
CA GLY A 304 26.40 -7.94 -22.82
C GLY A 304 27.26 -8.56 -21.73
#